data_AF-A0A2D8K143-F1
#
_entry.id   AF-A0A2D8K143-F1
#
_cell.length_a   1.000
_cell.length_b   1.000
_cell.length_c   1.000
_cell.angle_alpha   90.00
_cell.angle_beta   90.00
_cell.angle_gamma   90.00
#
_symmetry.space_group_name_H-M   'P 1'
#
loop_
_entity.id
_entity.type
_entity.pdbx_description
1 polymer ?
#
loop_
_entity_poly.entity_id
_entity_poly.type
_entity_poly.pdbx_seq_one_letter_code
_entity_poly.pdbx_strand_id
1 'polypeptide(L)' 'MKLVQTPVEAPESARRPCGTMLSELPDEGDLSERQVVDKWGNDRMAVKICDQRRAGAIAAIDAANAALKHASERQHEP' A
#
# COMPACT_ATOMS: atom_id res chain seq x y z
N MET A 1 -16.74 21.31 -22.61
CA MET A 1 -15.55 20.59 -22.11
C MET A 1 -15.98 19.16 -21.80
N LYS A 2 -15.36 18.13 -22.39
CA LYS A 2 -15.71 16.72 -22.14
C LYS A 2 -14.71 16.14 -21.15
N LEU A 3 -15.18 15.62 -20.02
CA LEU A 3 -14.32 14.89 -19.09
C LEU A 3 -14.00 13.53 -19.70
N VAL A 4 -12.72 13.17 -19.78
CA VAL A 4 -12.26 11.83 -20.15
C VAL A 4 -11.70 11.19 -18.90
N GLN A 5 -12.25 10.05 -18.50
CA GLN A 5 -11.74 9.25 -17.40
C GLN A 5 -11.11 7.98 -17.94
N THR A 6 -9.88 7.69 -17.52
CA THR A 6 -9.09 6.53 -17.96
C THR A 6 -8.86 5.62 -16.77
N PRO A 7 -8.91 4.27 -16.94
CA PRO A 7 -8.53 3.34 -15.89
C PRO A 7 -7.14 3.64 -15.33
N VAL A 8 -6.98 3.48 -14.02
CA VAL A 8 -5.70 3.63 -13.33
C VAL A 8 -5.07 2.25 -13.17
N GLU A 9 -3.84 2.09 -13.65
CA GLU A 9 -3.09 0.84 -13.52
C GLU A 9 -2.10 0.94 -12.38
N ALA A 10 -2.09 -0.10 -11.54
CA ALA A 10 -1.04 -0.32 -10.54
C ALA A 10 -0.24 -1.57 -10.92
N PRO A 11 1.10 -1.55 -10.78
CA PRO A 11 1.89 -2.74 -11.02
C PRO A 11 1.51 -3.84 -10.03
N GLU A 12 1.60 -5.11 -10.44
CA GLU A 12 1.27 -6.26 -9.58
C GLU A 12 2.07 -6.24 -8.26
N SER A 13 3.32 -5.78 -8.32
CA SER A 13 4.17 -5.62 -7.14
C SER A 13 3.58 -4.72 -6.05
N ALA A 14 2.76 -3.72 -6.40
CA ALA A 14 2.10 -2.84 -5.44
C ALA A 14 0.98 -3.53 -4.65
N ARG A 15 0.52 -4.70 -5.10
CA ARG A 15 -0.47 -5.51 -4.39
C ARG A 15 0.15 -6.43 -3.34
N ARG A 16 1.46 -6.66 -3.41
CA ARG A 16 2.19 -7.48 -2.43
C ARG A 16 2.30 -6.75 -1.09
N PRO A 17 2.21 -7.45 0.06
CA PRO A 17 2.45 -6.84 1.36
C PRO A 17 3.79 -6.11 1.40
N CYS A 18 3.87 -5.06 2.21
CA CYS A 18 5.15 -4.43 2.48
C CYS A 18 6.10 -5.47 3.07
N GLY A 19 7.25 -5.67 2.43
CA GLY A 19 8.28 -6.58 2.92
C GLY A 19 8.76 -6.15 4.31
N THR A 20 9.60 -6.99 4.93
CA THR A 20 10.25 -6.69 6.19
C THR A 20 11.12 -5.44 6.06
N MET A 21 10.55 -4.27 6.34
CA MET A 21 11.28 -3.04 6.62
C MET A 21 11.86 -3.18 8.03
N LEU A 22 12.89 -4.02 8.13
CA LEU A 22 13.63 -4.22 9.35
C LEU A 22 14.84 -3.30 9.31
N SER A 23 15.07 -2.60 10.41
CA SER A 23 16.32 -1.91 10.66
C SER A 23 17.45 -2.94 10.66
N GLU A 24 18.59 -2.60 10.05
CA GLU A 24 19.79 -3.39 10.21
C GLU A 24 20.19 -3.38 11.69
N LEU A 25 20.46 -4.57 12.23
CA LEU A 25 21.02 -4.74 13.56
C LEU A 25 22.55 -4.85 13.41
N PRO A 26 23.32 -4.21 14.30
CA PRO A 26 24.77 -4.40 14.34
C PRO A 26 25.11 -5.86 14.66
N ASP A 27 26.26 -6.32 14.18
CA ASP A 27 26.66 -7.73 14.24
C ASP A 27 26.74 -8.26 15.69
N GLU A 28 27.23 -7.46 16.65
CA GLU A 28 27.24 -7.83 18.07
C GLU A 28 27.18 -6.61 19.02
N GLY A 29 26.56 -6.79 20.19
CA GLY A 29 26.83 -6.04 21.44
C GLY A 29 26.50 -4.55 21.52
N ASP A 30 26.31 -3.86 20.39
CA ASP A 30 26.26 -2.39 20.34
C ASP A 30 24.88 -1.79 20.71
N LEU A 31 23.91 -2.63 21.02
CA LEU A 31 22.57 -2.20 21.42
C LEU A 31 22.24 -2.71 22.82
N SER A 32 21.85 -1.77 23.69
CA SER A 32 21.14 -2.12 24.92
C SER A 32 19.80 -2.79 24.61
N GLU A 33 19.29 -3.58 25.57
CA GLU A 33 17.97 -4.21 25.45
C GLU A 33 16.87 -3.21 25.10
N ARG A 34 16.91 -2.01 25.70
CA ARG A 34 15.97 -0.93 25.39
C ARG A 34 16.03 -0.53 23.92
N GLN A 35 17.23 -0.34 23.38
CA GLN A 35 17.41 0.02 21.97
C GLN A 35 16.93 -1.09 21.02
N VAL A 36 17.10 -2.35 21.40
CA VAL A 36 16.57 -3.49 20.63
C VAL A 36 15.04 -3.47 20.63
N VAL A 37 14.41 -3.29 21.78
CA VAL A 37 12.94 -3.22 21.90
C VAL A 37 12.38 -2.03 21.11
N ASP A 38 13.00 -0.86 21.22
CA ASP A 38 12.58 0.34 20.50
C ASP A 38 12.70 0.16 18.98
N LYS A 39 13.83 -0.37 18.48
CA LYS A 39 14.03 -0.66 17.05
C LYS A 39 13.01 -1.67 16.54
N TRP A 40 12.81 -2.76 17.26
CA TRP A 40 11.82 -3.78 16.89
C TRP A 40 10.38 -3.22 16.85
N GLY A 41 10.02 -2.39 17.84
CA GLY A 41 8.73 -1.70 17.87
C GLY A 41 8.55 -0.77 16.67
N ASN A 42 9.59 0.01 16.34
CA ASN A 42 9.59 0.94 15.20
C ASN A 42 9.43 0.20 13.88
N ASP A 43 10.18 -0.87 13.64
CA ASP A 43 10.10 -1.66 12.41
C ASP A 43 8.71 -2.25 12.21
N ARG A 44 8.13 -2.84 13.27
CA ARG A 44 6.76 -3.38 13.22
C ARG A 44 5.73 -2.30 12.94
N MET A 45 5.90 -1.11 13.51
CA MET A 45 5.00 0.00 13.24
C MET A 45 5.14 0.49 11.79
N ALA A 46 6.38 0.62 11.29
CA ALA A 46 6.66 1.03 9.92
C ALA A 46 6.04 0.06 8.90
N VAL A 47 6.18 -1.25 9.10
CA VAL A 47 5.54 -2.27 8.25
C VAL A 47 4.01 -2.13 8.27
N LYS A 48 3.40 -2.01 9.46
CA LYS A 48 1.94 -1.84 9.58
C LYS A 48 1.42 -0.60 8.86
N ILE A 49 2.10 0.53 9.04
CA ILE A 49 1.72 1.80 8.39
C ILE A 49 1.85 1.69 6.87
N CYS A 50 2.93 1.06 6.39
CA CYS A 50 3.12 0.83 4.96
C CYS A 50 2.00 -0.03 4.39
N ASP A 51 1.68 -1.15 5.02
CA ASP A 51 0.61 -2.03 4.55
C ASP A 51 -0.75 -1.34 4.55
N GLN A 52 -1.05 -0.56 5.58
CA GLN A 52 -2.29 0.22 5.64
C GLN A 52 -2.40 1.20 4.48
N ARG A 53 -1.33 1.97 4.23
CA ARG A 53 -1.30 2.97 3.15
C ARG A 53 -1.38 2.31 1.77
N ARG A 54 -0.60 1.24 1.57
CA ARG A 54 -0.58 0.44 0.34
C ARG A 54 -1.96 -0.15 0.05
N ALA A 55 -2.57 -0.82 1.02
CA ALA A 55 -3.89 -1.41 0.85
C ALA A 55 -4.96 -0.35 0.56
N GLY A 56 -4.92 0.79 1.25
CA GLY A 56 -5.83 1.91 0.99
C GLY A 56 -5.69 2.47 -0.42
N ALA A 57 -4.47 2.66 -0.92
CA ALA A 57 -4.22 3.14 -2.27
C ALA A 57 -4.73 2.17 -3.34
N ILE A 58 -4.44 0.87 -3.20
CA ILE A 58 -4.92 -0.16 -4.12
C ILE A 58 -6.45 -0.25 -4.10
N ALA A 59 -7.07 -0.21 -2.92
CA ALA A 59 -8.53 -0.23 -2.80
C ALA A 59 -9.18 0.97 -3.50
N ALA A 60 -8.57 2.16 -3.39
CA ALA A 60 -9.06 3.36 -4.09
C ALA A 60 -8.96 3.23 -5.61
N ILE A 61 -7.86 2.66 -6.12
CA ILE A 61 -7.67 2.37 -7.56
C ILE A 61 -8.73 1.38 -8.05
N ASP A 62 -8.91 0.27 -7.32
CA ASP A 62 -9.87 -0.77 -7.67
C ASP A 62 -11.32 -0.21 -7.68
N ALA A 63 -11.67 0.59 -6.67
CA ALA A 63 -12.97 1.25 -6.59
C ALA A 63 -13.19 2.25 -7.74
N ALA A 64 -12.18 3.06 -8.07
CA ALA A 64 -12.26 4.00 -9.18
C ALA A 64 -12.49 3.27 -10.52
N ASN A 65 -11.73 2.21 -10.78
CA ASN A 65 -11.87 1.42 -12.00
C ASN A 65 -13.23 0.70 -12.08
N ALA A 66 -13.73 0.17 -10.97
CA ALA A 66 -15.07 -0.43 -10.91
C ALA A 66 -16.17 0.61 -11.22
N ALA A 67 -16.05 1.82 -10.67
CA ALA A 67 -16.99 2.91 -10.94
C ALA A 67 -16.99 3.32 -12.42
N LEU A 68 -15.81 3.37 -13.06
CA LEU A 68 -15.69 3.63 -14.50
C LEU A 68 -16.39 2.55 -15.34
N LYS A 69 -16.19 1.28 -14.99
CA LYS A 69 -16.84 0.16 -15.67
C LYS A 69 -18.36 0.25 -15.59
N HIS A 70 -18.91 0.45 -14.39
CA HIS A 70 -20.36 0.59 -14.20
C HIS A 70 -20.95 1.82 -14.90
N ALA A 71 -20.21 2.93 -14.95
CA ALA A 71 -20.64 4.11 -15.69
C ALA A 71 -20.70 3.83 -17.20
N SER A 72 -19.73 3.10 -17.74
CA SER A 72 -19.72 2.69 -19.15
C SER A 72 -20.87 1.75 -19.49
N GLU A 73 -21.17 0.77 -18.62
CA GLU A 73 -22.28 -0.17 -18.80
C GLU A 73 -23.64 0.54 -18.85
N ARG A 74 -23.91 1.46 -17.91
CA ARG A 74 -25.16 2.24 -17.89
C ARG A 74 -25.35 3.15 -19.10
N GLN A 75 -24.28 3.57 -19.76
CA GLN A 75 -24.37 4.40 -20.97
C GLN A 75 -24.73 3.58 -22.21
N HIS A 76 -24.64 2.25 -22.16
CA HIS A 76 -24.95 1.34 -23.26
C HIS A 76 -26.29 0.60 -23.04
N GLU A 77 -27.03 0.92 -21.97
CA GLU A 77 -28.40 0.44 -21.75
C GLU A 77 -29.37 1.34 -22.55
N PRO A 78 -30.25 0.76 -23.41
CA PRO A 78 -31.10 1.52 -24.34
C PRO A 78 -32.25 2.28 -23.67
#